data_AF-T1JZC6-F1
#
_entry.id   AF-T1JZC6-F1
#
_cell.length_a   1.000
_cell.length_b   1.000
_cell.length_c   1.000
_cell.angle_alpha   90.00
_cell.angle_beta   90.00
_cell.angle_gamma   90.00
#
_symmetry.space_group_name_H-M   'P 1'
#
loop_
_entity.id
_entity.type
_entity.pdbx_description
1 polymer ?
#
loop_
_entity_poly.entity_id
_entity_poly.type
_entity_poly.pdbx_seq_one_letter_code
_entity_poly.pdbx_strand_id
1 'polypeptide(L)'
;MSSEESEKVRKELLDLQKKRADLEQEILVYQDILKSLNIGMNEPLVDKEGFPRNDVDIYQVRTARNKIVCLSNDCKALTEQMEKKLHEFHAMSRPGNGTF
;
A
#
# COMPACT_ATOMS: atom_id res chain seq x y z
N MET A 1 -26.49 -5.09 -21.01
CA MET A 1 -25.28 -4.68 -20.26
C MET A 1 -24.11 -5.18 -21.06
N SER A 2 -23.36 -4.26 -21.67
CA SER A 2 -22.45 -4.57 -22.78
C SER A 2 -21.26 -5.36 -22.24
N SER A 3 -20.83 -6.39 -22.98
CA SER A 3 -19.59 -7.14 -22.71
C SER A 3 -18.41 -6.21 -22.44
N GLU A 4 -18.41 -5.03 -23.08
CA GLU A 4 -17.43 -3.96 -22.97
C GLU A 4 -17.32 -3.34 -21.57
N GLU A 5 -18.42 -3.21 -20.81
CA GLU A 5 -18.39 -2.62 -19.46
C GLU A 5 -17.68 -3.56 -18.47
N SER A 6 -17.92 -4.87 -18.60
CA SER A 6 -17.26 -5.89 -17.78
C SER A 6 -15.76 -6.02 -18.09
N GLU A 7 -15.37 -5.92 -19.36
CA GLU A 7 -13.96 -5.91 -19.75
C GLU A 7 -13.24 -4.66 -19.23
N LYS A 8 -13.90 -3.50 -19.27
CA LYS A 8 -13.34 -2.26 -18.74
C LYS A 8 -13.08 -2.35 -17.24
N VAL A 9 -14.04 -2.83 -16.45
CA VAL A 9 -13.86 -3.04 -15.00
C VAL A 9 -12.72 -4.02 -14.72
N ARG A 10 -12.64 -5.12 -15.47
CA ARG A 10 -11.56 -6.10 -15.34
C ARG A 10 -10.19 -5.47 -15.63
N LYS A 11 -10.08 -4.65 -16.67
CA LYS A 11 -8.84 -3.96 -17.02
C LYS A 11 -8.43 -2.96 -15.95
N GLU A 12 -9.38 -2.16 -15.44
CA GLU A 12 -9.12 -1.22 -14.35
C GLU A 12 -8.65 -1.91 -13.07
N LEU A 13 -9.23 -3.07 -12.73
CA LEU A 13 -8.79 -3.89 -11.59
C LEU A 13 -7.36 -4.40 -11.77
N LEU A 14 -7.01 -4.88 -12.97
CA LEU A 14 -5.64 -5.32 -13.28
C LEU A 14 -4.64 -4.17 -13.17
N ASP A 15 -5.00 -2.98 -13.66
CA ASP A 15 -4.16 -1.79 -13.56
C ASP A 15 -3.96 -1.35 -12.10
N LEU A 16 -5.03 -1.38 -11.29
CA LEU A 16 -4.96 -1.09 -9.86
C LEU A 16 -4.10 -2.12 -9.11
N GLN A 17 -4.21 -3.41 -9.46
CA GLN A 17 -3.39 -4.47 -8.89
C GLN A 17 -1.91 -4.26 -9.21
N LYS A 18 -1.59 -3.90 -10.46
CA LYS A 18 -0.22 -3.61 -10.87
C LYS A 18 0.36 -2.42 -10.08
N LYS A 19 -0.40 -1.32 -9.97
CA LYS A 19 0.01 -0.17 -9.15
C LYS A 19 0.28 -0.55 -7.71
N ARG A 20 -0.56 -1.41 -7.11
CA ARG A 20 -0.36 -1.89 -5.74
C ARG A 20 0.94 -2.70 -5.62
N ALA A 21 1.23 -3.57 -6.59
CA ALA A 21 2.46 -4.35 -6.61
C ALA A 21 3.70 -3.44 -6.73
N ASP A 22 3.64 -2.40 -7.57
CA ASP A 22 4.73 -1.43 -7.72
C ASP A 22 5.00 -0.67 -6.41
N LEU A 23 3.95 -0.26 -5.70
CA LEU A 23 4.07 0.39 -4.38
C LEU A 23 4.59 -0.57 -3.31
N GLU A 24 4.16 -1.83 -3.31
CA GLU A 24 4.68 -2.87 -2.41
C GLU A 24 6.18 -3.11 -2.65
N GLN A 25 6.63 -3.10 -3.90
CA GLN A 25 8.05 -3.17 -4.23
C GLN A 25 8.82 -1.95 -3.70
N GLU A 26 8.26 -0.75 -3.84
CA GLU A 26 8.89 0.47 -3.31
C GLU A 26 9.02 0.41 -1.77
N ILE A 27 7.99 -0.11 -1.07
CA ILE A 27 8.03 -0.36 0.37
C ILE A 27 9.18 -1.31 0.72
N LEU A 28 9.34 -2.42 -0.01
CA LEU A 28 10.42 -3.39 0.24
C LEU A 28 11.79 -2.74 0.07
N VAL A 29 11.99 -1.89 -0.93
CA VAL A 29 13.24 -1.14 -1.14
C VAL A 29 13.55 -0.26 0.08
N TYR A 30 12.58 0.54 0.57
CA TYR A 30 12.81 1.36 1.76
C TYR A 30 13.03 0.52 3.03
N GLN A 31 12.38 -0.64 3.14
CA GLN A 31 12.62 -1.56 4.25
C GLN A 31 14.04 -2.13 4.22
N ASP A 32 14.57 -2.44 3.05
CA ASP A 32 15.94 -2.93 2.92
C ASP A 32 16.97 -1.84 3.17
N ILE A 33 16.67 -0.58 2.82
CA ILE A 33 17.47 0.59 3.25
C ILE A 33 17.49 0.70 4.79
N LEU A 34 16.35 0.52 5.45
CA LEU A 34 16.30 0.54 6.91
C LEU A 34 17.11 -0.61 7.54
N LYS A 35 17.02 -1.81 6.98
CA LYS A 35 17.82 -2.96 7.43
C LYS A 35 19.32 -2.74 7.24
N SER A 36 19.75 -2.13 6.12
CA SER A 36 21.18 -1.88 5.88
C SER A 36 21.76 -0.85 6.86
N LEU A 37 20.92 0.06 7.35
CA LEU A 37 21.26 1.01 8.41
C LEU A 37 21.16 0.40 9.83
N ASN A 38 20.89 -0.90 9.95
CA ASN A 38 20.66 -1.61 11.21
C ASN A 38 19.59 -0.96 12.10
N ILE A 39 18.57 -0.34 11.50
CA ILE A 39 17.47 0.30 12.22
C ILE A 39 16.12 -0.21 11.69
N GLY A 40 15.31 -0.79 12.55
CA GLY A 40 13.93 -1.15 12.29
C GLY A 40 12.99 0.06 12.25
N MET A 41 11.72 -0.17 11.90
CA MET A 41 10.69 0.89 11.85
C MET A 41 10.40 1.56 13.20
N ASN A 42 10.58 0.84 14.31
CA ASN A 42 10.14 1.26 15.65
C ASN A 42 11.29 1.55 16.62
N GLU A 43 12.55 1.49 16.17
CA GLU A 43 13.69 1.70 17.06
C GLU A 43 13.92 3.18 17.40
N PRO A 44 14.41 3.47 18.62
CA PRO A 44 14.72 4.83 19.03
C PRO A 44 15.88 5.39 18.19
N LEU A 45 15.71 6.61 17.69
CA LEU A 45 16.75 7.35 16.95
C LEU A 45 17.62 8.21 17.87
N VAL A 46 17.40 8.06 19.18
CA VAL A 46 18.12 8.76 20.24
C VAL A 46 18.85 7.74 21.09
N ASP A 47 19.99 8.14 21.63
CA ASP A 47 20.70 7.36 22.63
C ASP A 47 20.01 7.44 24.01
N LYS A 48 20.65 6.85 25.03
CA LYS A 48 20.14 6.83 26.41
C LYS A 48 20.14 8.20 27.09
N GLU A 49 20.91 9.15 26.56
CA GLU A 49 21.05 10.51 27.08
C GLU A 49 20.11 11.49 26.36
N GLY A 50 19.42 11.03 25.30
CA GLY A 50 18.46 11.82 24.52
C GLY A 50 19.07 12.54 23.34
N PHE A 51 20.32 12.25 22.97
CA PHE A 51 20.99 12.85 21.83
C PHE A 51 20.76 12.04 20.54
N PRO A 52 20.79 12.70 19.37
CA PRO A 52 20.77 12.04 18.08
C PRO A 52 21.93 11.05 17.99
N ARG A 53 21.67 9.79 17.66
CA ARG A 53 22.72 8.82 17.34
C ARG A 53 23.60 9.31 16.18
N ASN A 54 24.91 9.31 16.38
CA ASN A 54 25.89 9.69 15.35
C ASN A 54 26.29 8.53 14.44
N ASP A 55 25.99 7.29 14.83
CA ASP A 55 26.29 6.07 14.09
C ASP A 55 25.35 5.84 12.89
N VAL A 56 24.27 6.61 12.79
CA VAL A 56 23.20 6.40 11.81
C VAL A 56 22.68 7.71 11.25
N ASP A 57 22.38 7.72 9.96
CA ASP A 57 21.76 8.86 9.31
C ASP A 57 20.28 8.94 9.68
N ILE A 58 20.00 9.69 10.75
CA ILE A 58 18.65 9.93 11.27
C ILE A 58 17.75 10.56 10.20
N TYR A 59 18.29 11.40 9.31
CA TYR A 59 17.51 12.04 8.27
C TYR A 59 17.01 11.01 7.25
N GLN A 60 17.90 10.12 6.79
CA GLN A 60 17.51 9.03 5.90
C GLN A 60 16.51 8.08 6.57
N VAL A 61 16.75 7.69 7.82
CA VAL A 61 15.85 6.78 8.55
C VAL A 61 14.45 7.40 8.72
N ARG A 62 14.36 8.67 9.11
CA ARG A 62 13.07 9.37 9.23
C ARG A 62 12.35 9.44 7.90
N THR A 63 13.08 9.71 6.82
CA THR A 63 12.52 9.79 5.47
C THR A 63 12.00 8.43 5.02
N ALA A 64 12.79 7.37 5.17
CA ALA A 64 12.41 6.00 4.82
C ALA A 64 11.20 5.52 5.63
N ARG A 65 11.19 5.75 6.96
CA ARG A 65 10.04 5.43 7.82
C ARG A 65 8.76 6.14 7.36
N ASN A 66 8.86 7.44 7.07
CA ASN A 66 7.72 8.21 6.60
C ASN A 66 7.21 7.67 5.25
N LYS A 67 8.12 7.42 4.30
CA LYS A 67 7.78 6.84 2.99
C LYS A 67 7.07 5.50 3.13
N ILE A 68 7.58 4.59 3.96
CA ILE A 68 6.94 3.29 4.20
C ILE A 68 5.52 3.46 4.76
N VAL A 69 5.31 4.36 5.72
CA VAL A 69 3.97 4.61 6.30
C VAL A 69 3.02 5.18 5.25
N CYS A 70 3.46 6.18 4.48
CA CYS A 70 2.65 6.77 3.41
C CYS A 70 2.27 5.73 2.37
N LEU A 71 3.25 5.00 1.83
CA LEU A 71 3.03 3.96 0.81
C LEU A 71 2.15 2.83 1.34
N SER A 72 2.31 2.42 2.60
CA SER A 72 1.45 1.40 3.22
C SER A 72 -0.01 1.85 3.30
N ASN A 73 -0.24 3.12 3.62
CA ASN A 73 -1.59 3.69 3.63
C ASN A 73 -2.17 3.78 2.20
N ASP A 74 -1.34 4.14 1.21
CA ASP A 74 -1.76 4.16 -0.19
C ASP A 74 -2.15 2.77 -0.70
N CYS A 75 -1.37 1.73 -0.35
CA CYS A 75 -1.70 0.34 -0.67
C CYS A 75 -3.02 -0.11 -0.04
N LYS A 76 -3.31 0.31 1.20
CA LYS A 76 -4.60 0.06 1.85
C LYS A 76 -5.74 0.77 1.11
N ALA A 77 -5.57 2.05 0.79
CA ALA A 77 -6.56 2.82 0.05
C ALA A 77 -6.85 2.22 -1.34
N LEU A 78 -5.82 1.74 -2.05
CA LEU A 78 -5.99 1.04 -3.33
C LEU A 78 -6.75 -0.28 -3.16
N THR A 79 -6.49 -1.02 -2.09
CA THR A 79 -7.18 -2.28 -1.81
C THR A 79 -8.67 -2.04 -1.54
N GLU A 80 -9.00 -1.04 -0.73
CA GLU A 80 -10.39 -0.63 -0.48
C GLU A 80 -11.11 -0.16 -1.76
N GLN A 81 -10.41 0.56 -2.64
CA GLN A 81 -10.97 0.97 -3.93
C GLN A 81 -11.24 -0.23 -4.85
N MET A 82 -10.35 -1.21 -4.89
CA MET A 82 -10.54 -2.44 -5.65
C MET A 82 -11.74 -3.24 -5.13
N GLU A 83 -11.86 -3.39 -3.80
CA GLU A 83 -12.99 -4.07 -3.16
C GLU A 83 -14.32 -3.41 -3.50
N LYS A 84 -14.40 -2.07 -3.39
CA LYS A 84 -15.63 -1.33 -3.74
C LYS A 84 -16.04 -1.54 -5.19
N LYS A 85 -15.10 -1.42 -6.14
CA LYS A 85 -15.39 -1.66 -7.56
C LYS A 85 -15.85 -3.08 -7.84
N LEU A 86 -15.25 -4.06 -7.17
CA LEU A 86 -15.65 -5.45 -7.30
C LEU A 86 -17.06 -5.68 -6.73
N HIS A 87 -17.36 -5.10 -5.57
CA HIS A 87 -18.69 -5.17 -4.95
C HIS A 87 -19.76 -4.52 -5.83
N GLU A 88 -19.50 -3.35 -6.40
CA GLU A 88 -20.41 -2.68 -7.33
C GLU A 88 -20.67 -3.53 -8.58
N PHE A 89 -19.62 -4.09 -9.18
CA PHE A 89 -19.74 -4.99 -10.34
C PHE A 89 -20.57 -6.25 -10.03
N HIS A 90 -20.34 -6.88 -8.87
CA HIS A 90 -21.06 -8.06 -8.43
C HIS A 90 -22.52 -7.74 -8.05
N ALA A 91 -22.77 -6.58 -7.44
CA ALA A 91 -24.12 -6.12 -7.12
C ALA A 91 -24.95 -5.86 -8.38
N MET A 92 -24.34 -5.28 -9.42
CA MET A 92 -24.97 -5.07 -10.72
C MET A 92 -25.20 -6.37 -11.50
N SER A 93 -24.33 -7.38 -11.31
CA SER A 93 -24.43 -8.69 -11.98
C SER A 93 -25.31 -9.70 -11.24
N ARG A 94 -25.91 -9.35 -10.10
CA ARG A 94 -26.86 -10.21 -9.39
C ARG A 94 -28.26 -10.02 -10.00
N PRO A 95 -28.78 -10.95 -10.84
CA PRO A 95 -30.21 -10.94 -11.12
C PRO A 95 -30.92 -11.16 -9.78
N GLY A 96 -31.98 -10.40 -9.53
CA GLY A 96 -32.82 -10.54 -8.34
C GLY A 96 -33.27 -11.98 -8.16
N ASN A 97 -32.58 -12.73 -7.30
CA ASN A 97 -32.98 -14.06 -6.89
C ASN A 97 -32.95 -14.08 -5.36
N GLY A 98 -34.11 -13.71 -4.80
CA GLY A 98 -34.31 -13.63 -3.37
C GLY A 98 -35.60 -12.89 -3.04
N THR A 99 -36.65 -13.69 -2.83
CA THR A 99 -37.82 -13.46 -1.96
C THR A 99 -38.92 -12.53 -2.46
N PHE A 100 -40.04 -13.09 -2.93
CA PHE A 100 -41.24 -13.41 -2.10
C PHE A 100 -41.91 -14.68 -2.64
#